data_AF-A0A6M8WCX7-F1
#
_entry.id   AF-A0A6M8WCX7-F1
#
_cell.length_a   1.000
_cell.length_b   1.000
_cell.length_c   1.000
_cell.angle_alpha   90.00
_cell.angle_beta   90.00
_cell.angle_gamma   90.00
#
_symmetry.space_group_name_H-M   'P 1'
#
loop_
_entity.id
_entity.type
_entity.pdbx_description
1 polymer ?
#
loop_
_entity_poly.entity_id
_entity_poly.type
_entity_poly.pdbx_seq_one_letter_code
_entity_poly.pdbx_strand_id
1 'polypeptide(L)'
;MPVTFDLNKCDGCGTCDVVCPGDVIYMHKPQNVESPDGSGGIVKITPQRLPYGVHLEKRSPYLPKPEECWHCGSCRQDCPTDAISVVFSPDMLCI
;
A
#
# COMPACT_ATOMS: atom_id res chain seq x y z
N MET A 1 -8.42 -7.11 -10.07
CA MET A 1 -7.31 -8.10 -9.98
C MET A 1 -6.25 -7.55 -9.03
N PRO A 2 -6.46 -7.64 -7.70
CA PRO A 2 -5.70 -6.81 -6.78
C PRO A 2 -4.37 -7.43 -6.37
N VAL A 3 -3.36 -6.58 -6.30
CA VAL A 3 -2.23 -6.80 -5.39
C VAL A 3 -2.79 -6.81 -3.97
N THR A 4 -2.40 -7.81 -3.16
CA THR A 4 -2.78 -7.89 -1.74
C THR A 4 -1.56 -7.62 -0.86
N PHE A 5 -1.80 -6.98 0.29
CA PHE A 5 -0.77 -6.57 1.23
C PHE A 5 -0.99 -7.24 2.59
N ASP A 6 0.00 -7.98 3.07
CA ASP A 6 0.05 -8.50 4.44
C ASP A 6 0.66 -7.44 5.37
N LEU A 7 -0.20 -6.71 6.06
CA LEU A 7 0.21 -5.63 6.96
C LEU A 7 0.94 -6.14 8.22
N ASN A 8 0.86 -7.43 8.54
CA ASN A 8 1.64 -8.00 9.65
C ASN A 8 3.11 -8.13 9.28
N LYS A 9 3.40 -8.45 8.01
CA LYS A 9 4.76 -8.53 7.46
C LYS A 9 5.28 -7.18 6.97
N CYS A 10 4.40 -6.27 6.59
CA CYS A 10 4.79 -4.96 6.08
C CYS A 10 5.53 -4.15 7.16
N ASP A 11 6.73 -3.69 6.84
CA ASP A 11 7.52 -2.77 7.66
C ASP A 11 7.27 -1.29 7.32
N GLY A 12 6.53 -1.02 6.25
CA GLY A 12 6.24 0.32 5.76
C GLY A 12 7.39 1.00 5.00
N CYS A 13 8.36 0.22 4.49
CA CYS A 13 9.53 0.75 3.76
C CYS A 13 9.16 1.57 2.51
N GLY A 14 8.04 1.24 1.84
CA GLY A 14 7.56 1.95 0.65
C GLY A 14 8.21 1.53 -0.66
N THR A 15 9.02 0.47 -0.71
CA THR A 15 9.65 -0.01 -1.96
C THR A 15 8.61 -0.26 -3.06
N CYS A 16 7.45 -0.83 -2.71
CA CYS A 16 6.39 -1.14 -3.65
C CYS A 16 5.79 0.05 -4.40
N ASP A 17 5.79 1.24 -3.78
CA ASP A 17 5.40 2.51 -4.41
C ASP A 17 6.47 2.93 -5.43
N VAL A 18 7.74 2.97 -5.00
CA VAL A 18 8.89 3.39 -5.83
C VAL A 18 9.10 2.51 -7.06
N VAL A 19 8.91 1.19 -6.94
CA VAL A 19 9.16 0.24 -8.06
C VAL A 19 7.93 0.03 -8.94
N CYS A 20 6.79 0.66 -8.63
CA CYS A 20 5.57 0.49 -9.42
C CYS A 20 5.67 1.28 -10.72
N PRO A 21 5.82 0.63 -11.90
CA PRO A 21 5.89 1.37 -13.17
C PRO A 21 4.58 2.07 -13.53
N GLY A 22 3.45 1.64 -12.95
CA GLY A 22 2.14 2.24 -13.17
C GLY A 22 1.80 3.41 -12.24
N ASP A 23 2.63 3.74 -11.24
CA ASP A 23 2.32 4.74 -10.19
C ASP A 23 0.93 4.52 -9.53
N VAL A 24 0.55 3.25 -9.32
CA VAL A 24 -0.78 2.87 -8.79
C VAL A 24 -0.76 2.44 -7.32
N ILE A 25 0.41 2.22 -6.71
CA ILE A 25 0.53 1.87 -5.29
C ILE A 25 0.87 3.12 -4.51
N TYR A 26 0.16 3.36 -3.40
CA TYR A 26 0.31 4.57 -2.60
C TYR A 26 0.61 4.20 -1.15
N MET A 27 1.37 5.04 -0.44
CA MET A 27 1.71 4.87 0.98
C MET A 27 0.95 5.88 1.85
N HIS A 28 0.09 5.40 2.76
CA HIS A 28 -0.56 6.25 3.76
C HIS A 28 0.22 6.29 5.07
N LYS A 29 0.21 7.45 5.74
CA LYS A 29 0.54 7.55 7.16
C LYS A 29 -0.73 7.41 7.99
N PRO A 30 -0.75 6.56 9.03
CA PRO A 30 -1.79 6.67 10.04
C PRO A 30 -1.63 8.02 10.75
N GLN A 31 -2.62 8.91 10.66
CA GLN A 31 -2.67 10.10 11.49
C GLN A 31 -3.60 9.81 12.67
N ASN A 32 -3.09 9.86 13.89
CA ASN A 32 -3.93 9.81 15.08
C ASN A 32 -4.62 11.16 15.22
N VAL A 33 -5.94 11.20 15.04
CA VAL A 33 -6.73 12.40 15.25
C VAL A 33 -7.59 12.13 16.47
N GLU A 34 -7.34 12.83 17.59
CA GLU A 34 -8.25 12.78 18.73
C GLU A 34 -9.65 13.14 18.26
N SER A 35 -10.59 12.23 18.53
CA SER A 35 -12.00 12.51 18.35
C SER A 35 -12.36 13.68 19.31
N PRO A 36 -13.03 14.75 18.85
CA PRO A 36 -13.29 15.95 19.65
C PRO A 36 -14.13 15.69 20.91
N ASP A 37 -14.73 14.52 21.01
CA ASP A 37 -15.53 13.97 22.10
C ASP A 37 -14.75 13.02 23.04
N GLY A 38 -13.43 12.82 22.82
CA GLY A 38 -12.57 12.02 23.69
C GLY A 38 -12.84 10.51 23.65
N SER A 39 -13.65 10.03 22.70
CA SER A 39 -14.11 8.64 22.63
C SER A 39 -13.11 7.65 22.00
N GLY A 40 -11.90 8.10 21.68
CA GLY A 40 -10.84 7.28 21.09
C GLY A 40 -10.35 7.85 19.76
N GLY A 41 -9.05 7.75 19.50
CA GLY A 41 -8.42 8.31 18.30
C GLY A 41 -8.95 7.66 17.02
N ILE A 42 -9.42 8.48 16.08
CA ILE A 42 -9.79 8.03 14.74
C ILE A 42 -8.53 8.14 13.88
N VAL A 43 -8.11 7.02 13.29
CA VAL A 43 -7.02 7.03 12.30
C VAL A 43 -7.57 7.59 10.99
N LYS A 44 -7.35 8.89 10.74
CA LYS A 44 -7.73 9.50 9.45
C LYS A 44 -6.68 9.15 8.40
N ILE A 45 -7.13 8.53 7.32
CA ILE A 45 -6.32 8.16 6.17
C ILE A 45 -6.31 9.35 5.19
N THR A 46 -5.26 10.17 5.17
CA THR A 46 -5.14 11.30 4.24
C THR A 46 -4.24 10.95 3.03
N PRO A 47 -4.61 11.34 1.79
CA PRO A 47 -3.91 10.98 0.55
C PRO A 47 -2.62 11.78 0.28
N GLN A 48 -1.99 12.35 1.30
CA GLN A 48 -0.85 13.24 1.10
C GLN A 48 0.44 12.45 0.80
N ARG A 49 0.96 12.55 -0.44
CA ARG A 49 2.32 12.13 -0.80
C ARG A 49 3.32 12.87 0.10
N LEU A 50 4.26 12.15 0.69
CA LEU A 50 5.17 12.70 1.69
C LEU A 50 6.49 13.09 1.07
N PRO A 51 7.17 14.14 1.59
CA PRO A 51 8.48 14.52 1.12
C PRO A 51 9.52 13.41 1.39
N TYR A 52 10.50 13.34 0.48
CA TYR A 52 11.66 12.43 0.56
C TYR A 52 12.43 12.66 1.88
N GLY A 53 12.76 11.59 2.61
CA GLY A 53 13.64 11.66 3.79
C GLY A 53 12.99 11.78 5.18
N VAL A 54 11.67 11.63 5.33
CA VAL A 54 11.02 11.70 6.67
C VAL A 54 10.85 10.31 7.31
N HIS A 55 11.64 10.00 8.33
CA HIS A 55 11.42 8.82 9.18
C HIS A 55 10.17 9.01 10.03
N LEU A 56 9.10 8.28 9.73
CA LEU A 56 7.84 8.36 10.45
C LEU A 56 7.27 6.95 10.65
N GLU A 57 6.55 6.83 11.76
CA GLU A 57 5.87 5.62 12.24
C GLU A 57 5.11 4.91 11.12
N LYS A 58 5.17 3.57 11.16
CA LYS A 58 4.73 2.59 10.15
C LYS A 58 3.67 3.10 9.17
N ARG A 59 4.05 3.27 7.89
CA ARG A 59 3.17 3.62 6.77
C ARG A 59 2.60 2.35 6.15
N SER A 60 1.36 2.37 5.68
CA SER A 60 0.73 1.19 5.05
C SER A 60 0.48 1.41 3.56
N PRO A 61 0.84 0.44 2.70
CA PRO A 61 0.53 0.49 1.28
C PRO A 61 -0.96 0.24 1.03
N TYR A 62 -1.49 0.85 -0.03
CA TYR A 62 -2.84 0.59 -0.54
C TYR A 62 -2.88 0.79 -2.06
N LEU A 63 -3.84 0.12 -2.71
CA LEU A 63 -4.05 0.16 -4.15
C LEU A 63 -5.46 0.72 -4.43
N PRO A 64 -5.62 2.04 -4.68
CA PRO A 64 -6.94 2.67 -4.80
C PRO A 64 -7.74 2.19 -6.00
N LYS A 65 -7.05 1.84 -7.09
CA LYS A 65 -7.64 1.41 -8.35
C LYS A 65 -6.95 0.16 -8.88
N PRO A 66 -7.33 -1.04 -8.39
CA PRO A 66 -6.70 -2.30 -8.77
C PRO A 66 -6.74 -2.61 -10.28
N GLU A 67 -7.67 -2.02 -11.02
CA GLU A 67 -7.83 -2.13 -12.46
C GLU A 67 -6.73 -1.43 -13.27
N GLU A 68 -6.04 -0.42 -12.70
CA GLU A 68 -4.93 0.27 -13.37
C GLU A 68 -3.60 -0.49 -13.20
N CYS A 69 -3.56 -1.54 -12.37
CA CYS A 69 -2.37 -2.35 -12.14
C CYS A 69 -1.98 -3.15 -13.39
N TRP A 70 -0.73 -3.03 -13.83
CA TRP A 70 -0.20 -3.74 -15.01
C TRP A 70 0.24 -5.19 -14.75
N HIS A 71 0.11 -5.68 -13.52
CA HIS A 71 0.48 -7.04 -13.14
C HIS A 71 1.95 -7.42 -13.41
N CYS A 72 2.86 -6.43 -13.52
CA CYS A 72 4.28 -6.67 -13.77
C CYS A 72 5.00 -7.45 -12.65
N GLY A 73 4.46 -7.39 -11.42
CA GLY A 73 5.00 -8.11 -10.27
C GLY A 73 6.21 -7.48 -9.59
N SER A 74 6.72 -6.32 -10.02
CA SER A 74 7.90 -5.68 -9.39
C SER A 74 7.72 -5.47 -7.89
N CYS A 75 6.53 -5.03 -7.45
CA CYS A 75 6.23 -4.83 -6.04
C CYS A 75 6.39 -6.10 -5.18
N ARG A 76 6.03 -7.29 -5.68
CA ARG A 76 6.21 -8.54 -4.92
C ARG A 76 7.65 -9.05 -4.95
N GLN A 77 8.38 -8.79 -6.05
CA GLN A 77 9.74 -9.25 -6.22
C GLN A 77 10.71 -8.43 -5.37
N ASP A 78 10.48 -7.12 -5.27
CA ASP A 78 11.36 -6.20 -4.55
C ASP A 78 10.93 -5.96 -3.09
N CYS A 79 9.86 -6.62 -2.61
CA CYS A 79 9.42 -6.47 -1.23
C CYS A 79 10.38 -7.20 -0.28
N PRO A 80 11.11 -6.48 0.61
CA PRO A 80 12.11 -7.11 1.48
C PRO A 80 11.51 -8.02 2.55
N THR A 81 10.23 -7.83 2.88
CA THR A 81 9.53 -8.60 3.92
C THR A 81 8.53 -9.61 3.35
N ASP A 82 8.49 -9.79 2.02
CA ASP A 82 7.57 -10.71 1.35
C ASP A 82 6.10 -10.47 1.76
N ALA A 83 5.73 -9.18 1.88
CA ALA A 83 4.41 -8.74 2.33
C ALA A 83 3.40 -8.57 1.20
N ILE A 84 3.76 -8.87 -0.05
CA ILE A 84 2.97 -8.50 -1.24
C ILE A 84 2.70 -9.74 -2.09
N SER A 85 1.43 -9.95 -2.43
CA SER A 85 1.00 -11.05 -3.31
C SER A 85 0.24 -10.51 -4.52
N VAL A 86 0.46 -11.12 -5.68
CA VAL A 86 -0.29 -10.84 -6.92
C VAL A 86 -1.20 -12.03 -7.18
N VAL A 87 -2.51 -11.81 -7.15
CA VAL A 87 -3.50 -12.88 -7.37
C VAL A 87 -3.98 -12.84 -8.81
N PHE A 88 -3.81 -13.95 -9.51
CA PHE A 88 -4.35 -14.13 -10.86
C PHE A 88 -5.73 -14.79 -10.79
N SER A 89 -6.80 -14.01 -10.94
CA SER A 89 -8.17 -14.53 -10.98
C SER A 89 -8.41 -15.44 -12.20
N PRO A 90 -9.25 -16.48 -12.08
CA PRO A 90 -9.58 -17.38 -13.19
C PRO A 90 -10.12 -16.68 -14.45
N ASP A 91 -10.78 -15.53 -14.29
CA ASP A 91 -11.30 -14.72 -15.40
C ASP A 91 -10.21 -14.25 -16.38
N MET A 92 -8.93 -14.25 -15.98
CA MET A 92 -7.77 -13.94 -16.85
C MET A 92 -7.28 -15.12 -17.69
N LEU A 93 -7.70 -16.35 -17.36
CA LEU A 93 -7.31 -17.58 -18.04
C LEU A 93 -8.34 -18.00 -19.09
N CYS A 94 -9.33 -17.15 -19.37
CA CYS A 94 -10.32 -17.34 -20.43
C CYS A 94 -9.67 -17.15 -21.81
N ILE A 95 -8.82 -18.12 -22.17
CA ILE A 95 -8.51 -18.51 -23.55
C ILE A 95 -9.46 -19.62 -23.99
#